data_AF-A0A2M8TFY5-F1
#
_entry.id   AF-A0A2M8TFY5-F1
#
_cell.length_a   1.000
_cell.length_b   1.000
_cell.length_c   1.000
_cell.angle_alpha   90.00
_cell.angle_beta   90.00
_cell.angle_gamma   90.00
#
_symmetry.space_group_name_H-M   'P 1'
#
loop_
_entity.id
_entity.type
_entity.pdbx_description
1 polymer ?
#
loop_
_entity_poly.entity_id
_entity_poly.type
_entity_poly.pdbx_seq_one_letter_code
_entity_poly.pdbx_strand_id
1 'polypeptide(L)'
;MIIMDKEFEIKGNTVLVPERSEEEYIKERENYKRRKREMELHRKNIKMKKQVRIILGIAAIFIFGFVILLRYSEIYSLQNKLASIQNESNVMQDQNDDLRLQIFKSENIDDLTQKATGDLHMIQPDKNNAVRVDLHKNSVNYSGNTKDTSKKGVLDFIESKLF
;
A
#
# COMPACT_ATOMS: atom_id res chain seq x y z
N MET A 1 -76.73 -51.42 -40.45
CA MET A 1 -76.54 -51.71 -39.01
C MET A 1 -75.39 -50.84 -38.54
N ILE A 2 -75.68 -49.84 -37.72
CA ILE A 2 -74.69 -48.89 -37.19
C ILE A 2 -74.29 -49.45 -35.83
N ILE A 3 -73.04 -49.89 -35.70
CA ILE A 3 -72.47 -50.29 -34.41
C ILE A 3 -71.64 -49.09 -33.94
N MET A 4 -72.27 -48.26 -33.12
CA MET A 4 -71.57 -47.37 -32.20
C MET A 4 -71.04 -48.25 -31.08
N ASP A 5 -69.77 -48.60 -31.13
CA ASP A 5 -69.09 -49.02 -29.92
C ASP A 5 -67.69 -48.43 -29.87
N LYS A 6 -67.49 -47.54 -28.89
CA LYS A 6 -66.23 -46.82 -28.63
C LYS A 6 -65.21 -47.70 -27.89
N GLU A 7 -65.51 -48.98 -27.71
CA GLU A 7 -64.77 -49.89 -26.83
C GLU A 7 -63.57 -50.61 -27.49
N PHE A 8 -63.37 -50.48 -28.81
CA PHE A 8 -62.24 -51.13 -29.52
C PHE A 8 -61.13 -50.16 -29.93
N GLU A 9 -60.79 -49.20 -29.07
CA GLU A 9 -59.59 -48.38 -29.27
C GLU A 9 -58.35 -49.11 -28.73
N ILE A 10 -57.77 -50.00 -29.53
CA ILE A 10 -56.49 -50.66 -29.19
C ILE A 10 -55.37 -49.61 -29.31
N LYS A 11 -55.08 -48.91 -28.22
CA LYS A 11 -53.92 -48.02 -28.08
C LYS A 11 -52.70 -48.83 -27.66
N GLY A 12 -51.98 -49.38 -28.62
CA GLY A 12 -50.70 -50.05 -28.34
C GLY A 12 -50.14 -50.81 -29.52
N ASN A 13 -48.84 -51.13 -29.42
CA ASN A 13 -48.17 -52.05 -30.32
C ASN A 13 -48.41 -53.49 -29.85
N THR A 14 -49.10 -54.32 -30.63
CA THR A 14 -49.40 -55.74 -30.32
C THR A 14 -48.28 -56.71 -30.70
N VAL A 15 -47.04 -56.22 -30.80
CA VAL A 15 -45.88 -57.04 -31.15
C VAL A 15 -45.47 -57.92 -29.96
N LEU A 16 -45.25 -59.21 -30.21
CA LEU A 16 -44.71 -60.14 -29.22
C LEU A 16 -43.36 -59.62 -28.71
N VAL A 17 -43.21 -59.62 -27.37
CA VAL A 17 -41.93 -59.31 -26.73
C VAL A 17 -40.90 -60.34 -27.21
N PRO A 18 -39.74 -59.90 -27.74
CA PRO A 18 -38.72 -60.82 -28.20
C PRO A 18 -38.21 -61.68 -27.04
N GLU A 19 -38.07 -62.98 -27.28
CA GLU A 19 -37.50 -63.92 -26.32
C GLU A 19 -36.00 -63.62 -26.17
N ARG A 20 -35.58 -63.23 -24.97
CA ARG A 20 -34.19 -62.90 -24.65
C ARG A 20 -33.58 -64.02 -23.84
N SER A 21 -32.31 -64.32 -24.09
CA SER A 21 -31.56 -65.21 -23.22
C SER A 21 -31.35 -64.56 -21.84
N GLU A 22 -31.31 -65.37 -20.80
CA GLU A 22 -31.10 -64.91 -19.42
C GLU A 22 -29.73 -64.20 -19.27
N GLU A 23 -28.73 -64.66 -20.03
CA GLU A 23 -27.40 -64.03 -20.11
C GLU A 23 -27.45 -62.61 -20.71
N GLU A 24 -28.23 -62.41 -21.78
CA GLU A 24 -28.39 -61.12 -22.43
C GLU A 24 -29.09 -60.12 -21.49
N TYR A 25 -30.11 -60.57 -20.76
CA TYR A 25 -30.79 -59.77 -19.74
C TYR A 25 -29.86 -59.33 -18.60
N ILE A 26 -29.03 -60.25 -18.09
CA ILE A 26 -28.06 -59.94 -17.03
C ILE A 26 -27.04 -58.90 -17.53
N LYS A 27 -26.49 -59.09 -18.73
CA LYS A 27 -25.48 -58.20 -19.32
C LYS A 27 -26.04 -56.80 -19.58
N GLU A 28 -27.25 -56.70 -20.11
CA GLU A 28 -27.93 -55.42 -20.33
C GLU A 28 -28.16 -54.68 -19.00
N ARG A 29 -28.61 -55.40 -17.97
CA ARG A 29 -28.83 -54.85 -16.63
C ARG A 29 -27.54 -54.34 -15.98
N GLU A 30 -26.43 -55.06 -16.12
CA GLU A 30 -25.13 -54.61 -15.63
C GLU A 30 -24.64 -53.36 -16.38
N ASN A 31 -24.75 -53.34 -17.70
CA ASN A 31 -24.39 -52.19 -18.52
C ASN A 31 -25.24 -50.96 -18.19
N TYR A 32 -26.53 -51.15 -17.93
CA TYR A 32 -27.42 -50.08 -17.45
C TYR A 32 -26.96 -49.54 -16.09
N LYS A 33 -26.64 -50.42 -15.12
CA LYS A 33 -26.13 -50.01 -13.81
C LYS A 33 -24.80 -49.25 -13.91
N ARG A 34 -23.87 -49.69 -14.77
CA ARG A 34 -22.59 -49.00 -15.01
C ARG A 34 -22.81 -47.60 -15.58
N ARG A 35 -23.57 -47.49 -16.67
CA ARG A 35 -23.92 -46.19 -17.27
C ARG A 35 -24.59 -45.24 -16.28
N LYS A 36 -25.52 -45.75 -15.45
CA LYS A 36 -26.18 -44.94 -14.42
C LYS A 36 -25.18 -44.40 -13.38
N ARG A 37 -24.25 -45.24 -12.90
CA ARG A 37 -23.19 -44.81 -11.97
C ARG A 37 -22.27 -43.76 -12.59
N GLU A 38 -21.86 -43.96 -13.84
CA GLU A 38 -21.00 -43.01 -14.57
C GLU A 38 -21.70 -41.65 -14.75
N MET A 39 -22.98 -41.64 -15.12
CA MET A 39 -23.78 -40.43 -15.23
C MET A 39 -23.92 -39.70 -13.88
N GLU A 40 -24.15 -40.44 -12.79
CA GLU A 40 -24.21 -39.87 -11.44
C GLU A 40 -22.86 -39.27 -11.01
N LEU A 41 -21.75 -39.96 -11.28
CA LEU A 41 -20.40 -39.48 -11.00
C LEU A 41 -20.10 -38.20 -11.80
N HIS A 42 -20.45 -38.19 -13.09
CA HIS A 42 -20.25 -37.04 -13.96
C HIS A 42 -21.05 -35.82 -13.49
N ARG A 43 -22.32 -36.04 -13.09
CA ARG A 43 -23.16 -34.98 -12.50
C ARG A 43 -22.58 -34.43 -11.20
N LYS A 44 -22.05 -35.30 -10.32
CA LYS A 44 -21.36 -34.87 -9.09
C LYS A 44 -20.11 -34.04 -9.40
N ASN A 45 -19.29 -34.49 -10.34
CA ASN A 45 -18.07 -33.79 -10.75
C ASN A 45 -18.37 -32.41 -11.34
N ILE A 46 -19.42 -32.28 -12.16
CA ILE A 46 -19.85 -30.97 -12.69
C ILE A 46 -20.28 -30.03 -11.55
N LYS A 47 -21.08 -30.54 -10.60
CA LYS A 47 -21.53 -29.75 -9.43
C LYS A 47 -20.35 -29.27 -8.59
N MET A 48 -19.40 -30.17 -8.29
CA MET A 48 -18.19 -29.83 -7.55
C MET A 48 -17.33 -28.79 -8.29
N LYS A 49 -17.11 -28.97 -9.60
CA LYS A 49 -16.36 -28.00 -10.42
C LYS A 49 -17.02 -26.62 -10.41
N LYS A 50 -18.36 -26.55 -10.44
CA LYS A 50 -19.09 -25.28 -10.35
C LYS A 50 -18.90 -24.62 -8.98
N GLN A 51 -19.00 -25.38 -7.90
CA GLN A 51 -18.77 -24.87 -6.53
C GLN A 51 -17.35 -24.35 -6.34
N VAL A 52 -16.34 -25.10 -6.79
CA VAL A 52 -14.93 -24.69 -6.71
C VAL A 52 -14.68 -23.41 -7.50
N ARG A 53 -15.29 -23.26 -8.70
CA ARG A 53 -15.17 -22.03 -9.49
C ARG A 53 -15.75 -20.81 -8.77
N ILE A 54 -16.87 -20.98 -8.06
CA ILE A 54 -17.48 -19.91 -7.26
C ILE A 54 -16.57 -19.54 -6.08
N ILE A 55 -16.05 -20.53 -5.36
CA ILE A 55 -15.14 -20.31 -4.22
C ILE A 55 -13.86 -19.59 -4.68
N LEU A 56 -13.28 -20.00 -5.81
CA LEU A 56 -12.12 -19.32 -6.39
C LEU A 56 -12.42 -17.88 -6.80
N GLY A 57 -13.61 -17.61 -7.33
CA GLY A 57 -14.06 -16.25 -7.65
C GLY A 57 -14.15 -15.37 -6.40
N ILE A 58 -14.74 -15.88 -5.32
CA ILE A 58 -14.83 -15.17 -4.03
C ILE A 58 -13.43 -14.94 -3.45
N ALA A 59 -12.56 -15.95 -3.49
CA ALA A 59 -11.18 -15.83 -3.01
C ALA A 59 -10.39 -14.78 -3.78
N ALA A 60 -10.55 -14.71 -5.12
CA ALA A 60 -9.91 -13.69 -5.93
C ALA A 60 -10.35 -12.27 -5.52
N ILE A 61 -11.65 -12.04 -5.35
CA ILE A 61 -12.19 -10.74 -4.90
C ILE A 61 -11.67 -10.39 -3.51
N PHE A 62 -11.59 -11.37 -2.61
CA PHE A 62 -11.04 -11.17 -1.27
C PHE A 62 -9.57 -10.75 -1.29
N ILE A 63 -8.75 -11.39 -2.11
CA ILE A 63 -7.33 -11.04 -2.28
C ILE A 63 -7.21 -9.61 -2.81
N PHE A 64 -8.01 -9.23 -3.81
CA PHE A 64 -8.02 -7.85 -4.32
C PHE A 64 -8.42 -6.85 -3.23
N GLY A 65 -9.46 -7.14 -2.44
CA GLY A 65 -9.85 -6.30 -1.31
C GLY A 65 -8.74 -6.16 -0.26
N PHE A 66 -8.02 -7.24 0.03
CA PHE A 66 -6.92 -7.23 0.98
C PHE A 66 -5.72 -6.41 0.48
N VAL A 67 -5.37 -6.53 -0.80
CA VAL A 67 -4.31 -5.72 -1.43
C VAL A 67 -4.64 -4.23 -1.33
N ILE A 68 -5.90 -3.86 -1.56
CA ILE A 68 -6.36 -2.48 -1.42
C ILE A 68 -6.16 -2.02 0.03
N LEU A 69 -6.63 -2.78 1.03
CA LEU A 69 -6.47 -2.42 2.44
C LEU A 69 -5.00 -2.23 2.84
N LEU A 70 -4.09 -3.09 2.39
CA LEU A 70 -2.66 -2.94 2.64
C LEU A 70 -2.10 -1.64 2.06
N ARG A 71 -2.47 -1.32 0.81
CA ARG A 71 -2.05 -0.05 0.18
C ARG A 71 -2.60 1.17 0.91
N TYR A 72 -3.86 1.13 1.35
CA TYR A 72 -4.43 2.19 2.15
C TYR A 72 -3.71 2.34 3.50
N SER A 73 -3.30 1.25 4.14
CA SER A 73 -2.51 1.30 5.38
C SER A 73 -1.15 1.99 5.16
N GLU A 74 -0.45 1.68 4.07
CA GLU A 74 0.79 2.37 3.67
C GLU A 74 0.55 3.86 3.46
N ILE A 75 -0.51 4.24 2.73
CA ILE A 75 -0.86 5.64 2.47
C ILE A 75 -1.13 6.39 3.77
N TYR A 76 -1.85 5.78 4.72
CA TYR A 76 -2.10 6.38 6.03
C TYR A 76 -0.81 6.59 6.83
N SER A 77 0.11 5.62 6.79
CA SER A 77 1.41 5.77 7.44
C SER A 77 2.23 6.91 6.83
N LEU A 78 2.16 7.08 5.51
CA LEU A 78 2.80 8.18 4.78
C LEU A 78 2.16 9.54 5.09
N GLN A 79 0.83 9.61 5.21
CA GLN A 79 0.14 10.83 5.62
C GLN A 79 0.53 11.24 7.04
N ASN A 80 0.62 10.29 7.97
CA ASN A 80 1.08 10.56 9.34
C ASN A 80 2.53 11.05 9.36
N LYS A 81 3.40 10.48 8.52
CA LYS A 81 4.79 10.92 8.38
C LYS A 81 4.89 12.32 7.76
N LEU A 82 4.03 12.64 6.79
CA LEU A 82 3.92 13.98 6.21
C LEU A 82 3.46 15.00 7.28
N ALA A 83 2.46 14.65 8.08
CA ALA A 83 1.98 15.49 9.17
C ALA A 83 3.06 15.72 10.24
N SER A 84 3.85 14.68 10.59
CA SER A 84 4.95 14.84 11.54
C SER A 84 6.07 15.71 10.98
N ILE A 85 6.45 15.55 9.71
CA ILE A 85 7.47 16.37 9.06
C ILE A 85 7.02 17.83 8.95
N GLN A 86 5.74 18.08 8.65
CA GLN A 86 5.20 19.43 8.60
C GLN A 86 5.22 20.08 10.00
N ASN A 87 4.86 19.34 11.04
CA ASN A 87 4.96 19.84 12.42
C ASN A 87 6.41 20.10 12.83
N GLU A 88 7.34 19.21 12.47
CA GLU A 88 8.77 19.42 12.73
C GLU A 88 9.30 20.67 12.02
N SER A 89 8.89 20.90 10.76
CA SER A 89 9.24 22.11 10.01
C SER A 89 8.70 23.37 10.67
N ASN A 90 7.45 23.35 11.15
CA ASN A 90 6.85 24.49 11.85
C ASN A 90 7.58 24.78 13.17
N VAL A 91 7.88 23.73 13.96
CA VAL A 91 8.65 23.88 15.21
C VAL A 91 10.05 24.44 14.94
N MET A 92 10.73 23.99 13.89
CA MET A 92 12.06 24.50 13.51
C MET A 92 12.01 25.95 13.02
N GLN A 93 10.90 26.36 12.39
CA GLN A 93 10.70 27.74 11.98
C GLN A 93 10.42 28.65 13.17
N ASP A 94 9.56 28.21 14.11
CA ASP A 94 9.29 28.91 15.36
C ASP A 94 10.55 29.05 16.21
N GLN A 95 11.39 28.02 16.29
CA GLN A 95 12.68 28.07 16.97
C GLN A 95 13.65 29.06 16.32
N ASN A 96 13.67 29.13 14.99
CA ASN A 96 14.50 30.11 14.28
C ASN A 96 14.01 31.55 14.52
N ASP A 97 12.71 31.77 14.52
CA ASP A 97 12.14 33.08 14.77
C ASP A 97 12.33 33.51 16.24
N ASP A 98 12.23 32.58 17.19
CA ASP A 98 12.55 32.84 18.60
C ASP A 98 14.05 33.15 18.80
N LEU A 99 14.95 32.40 18.16
CA LEU A 99 16.38 32.71 18.17
C LEU A 99 16.69 34.09 17.59
N ARG A 100 16.03 34.46 16.49
CA ARG A 100 16.16 35.80 15.89
C ARG A 100 15.65 36.89 16.82
N LEU A 101 14.53 36.66 17.51
CA LEU A 101 14.00 37.58 18.51
C LEU A 101 14.94 37.69 19.72
N GLN A 102 15.54 36.59 20.17
CA GLN A 102 16.53 36.59 21.25
C GLN A 102 17.78 37.36 20.84
N ILE A 103 18.29 37.17 19.62
CA ILE A 103 19.41 37.96 19.08
C ILE A 103 19.03 39.44 19.07
N PHE A 104 17.88 39.80 18.50
CA PHE A 104 17.41 41.18 18.45
C PHE A 104 17.25 41.80 19.85
N LYS A 105 16.75 41.03 20.82
CA LYS A 105 16.61 41.47 22.20
C LYS A 105 17.97 41.60 22.90
N SER A 106 18.93 40.73 22.60
CA SER A 106 20.31 40.81 23.11
C SER A 106 21.11 41.95 22.46
N GLU A 107 20.69 42.39 21.27
CA GLU A 107 21.16 43.61 20.61
C GLU A 107 20.50 44.89 21.15
N ASN A 108 19.66 44.82 22.20
CA ASN A 108 19.34 46.03 22.97
C ASN A 108 20.63 46.51 23.65
N ILE A 109 21.36 47.34 22.90
CA ILE A 109 22.55 48.07 23.32
C ILE A 109 22.28 48.78 24.64
N ASP A 110 21.03 49.16 24.92
CA ASP A 110 20.64 49.85 26.14
C ASP A 110 20.89 49.03 27.41
N ASP A 111 20.55 47.74 27.42
CA ASP A 111 20.71 46.87 28.61
C ASP A 111 22.20 46.54 28.83
N LEU A 112 22.93 46.32 27.74
CA LEU A 112 24.38 46.15 27.75
C LEU A 112 25.10 47.43 28.20
N THR A 113 24.64 48.59 27.74
CA THR A 113 25.20 49.91 28.10
C THR A 113 24.95 50.21 29.56
N GLN A 114 23.75 49.91 30.07
CA GLN A 114 23.40 50.13 31.48
C GLN A 114 24.22 49.23 32.41
N LYS A 115 24.44 47.96 32.04
CA LYS A 115 25.32 47.05 32.79
C LYS A 115 26.80 47.45 32.69
N ALA A 116 27.25 47.88 31.51
CA ALA A 116 28.62 48.32 31.29
C ALA A 116 28.95 49.61 32.05
N THR A 117 28.08 50.61 32.01
CA THR A 117 28.27 51.88 32.75
C THR A 117 28.00 51.74 34.25
N GLY A 118 27.04 50.90 34.65
CA GLY A 118 26.67 50.65 36.04
C GLY A 118 27.64 49.73 36.77
N ASP A 119 27.64 48.44 36.42
CA ASP A 119 28.37 47.39 37.16
C ASP A 119 29.88 47.39 36.84
N LEU A 120 30.23 47.72 35.60
CA LEU A 120 31.61 47.67 35.11
C LEU A 120 32.27 49.06 35.07
N HIS A 121 31.53 50.11 35.43
CA HIS A 121 31.98 51.51 35.41
C HIS A 121 32.68 51.93 34.09
N MET A 122 32.27 51.32 32.97
CA MET A 122 32.78 51.66 31.65
C MET A 122 32.27 53.04 31.26
N ILE A 123 33.16 53.88 30.73
CA ILE A 123 32.83 55.23 30.27
C ILE A 123 32.72 55.18 28.74
N GLN A 124 31.66 55.77 28.19
CA GLN A 124 31.47 55.81 26.74
C GLN A 124 32.65 56.60 26.12
N PRO A 125 33.39 56.01 25.16
CA PRO A 125 34.62 56.61 24.66
C PRO A 125 34.31 57.89 23.86
N ASP A 126 34.97 59.00 24.24
CA ASP A 126 34.95 60.24 23.46
C ASP A 126 35.74 60.04 22.16
N LYS A 127 35.23 60.57 21.04
CA LYS A 127 35.85 60.49 19.70
C LYS A 127 37.27 61.05 19.69
N ASN A 128 37.60 61.90 20.64
CA ASN A 128 38.93 62.50 20.83
C ASN A 128 39.97 61.53 21.43
N ASN A 129 39.55 60.43 22.07
CA ASN A 129 40.42 59.45 22.73
C ASN A 129 40.52 58.10 21.97
N ALA A 130 40.08 58.05 20.71
CA ALA A 130 40.08 56.83 19.92
C ALA A 130 41.47 56.52 19.35
N VAL A 131 42.07 55.41 19.79
CA VAL A 131 43.30 54.86 19.18
C VAL A 131 42.90 54.04 17.94
N ARG A 132 43.34 54.46 16.76
CA ARG A 132 43.15 53.69 15.51
C ARG A 132 44.20 52.59 15.43
N VAL A 133 43.76 51.33 15.48
CA VAL A 133 44.61 50.16 15.26
C VAL A 133 44.36 49.65 13.85
N ASP A 134 45.43 49.50 13.08
CA ASP A 134 45.38 48.99 11.71
C ASP A 134 45.21 47.47 11.73
N LEU A 135 44.07 46.99 11.24
CA LEU A 135 43.69 45.57 11.23
C LEU A 135 44.24 44.81 10.01
N HIS A 136 45.14 45.41 9.23
CA HIS A 136 45.76 44.77 8.06
C HIS A 136 46.63 43.54 8.36
N LYS A 137 46.80 43.13 9.63
CA LYS A 137 47.51 41.89 9.97
C LYS A 137 46.58 40.69 9.79
N ASN A 138 46.62 40.13 8.58
CA ASN A 138 45.95 38.90 8.17
C ASN A 138 46.49 37.69 8.99
N SER A 139 45.93 37.44 10.18
CA SER A 139 46.30 36.28 11.00
C SER A 139 45.13 35.35 11.33
N VAL A 140 44.06 35.35 10.52
CA VAL A 140 42.95 34.40 10.65
C VAL A 140 42.84 33.58 9.37
N ASN A 141 43.51 32.43 9.33
CA ASN A 141 43.34 31.45 8.26
C ASN A 141 42.04 30.67 8.50
N TYR A 142 40.99 31.00 7.75
CA TYR A 142 39.80 30.15 7.66
C TYR A 142 40.12 28.90 6.83
N SER A 143 40.28 27.75 7.49
CA SER A 143 40.41 26.45 6.84
C SER A 143 39.01 25.91 6.46
N GLY A 144 38.48 26.36 5.33
CA GLY A 144 37.28 25.76 4.72
C GLY A 144 37.66 24.57 3.84
N ASN A 145 37.49 23.35 4.34
CA ASN A 145 37.63 22.14 3.52
C ASN A 145 36.59 21.11 3.93
N THR A 146 35.33 21.35 3.59
CA THR A 146 34.28 20.33 3.62
C THR A 146 34.15 19.76 2.21
N LYS A 147 34.73 18.58 2.01
CA LYS A 147 34.52 17.78 0.80
C LYS A 147 33.07 17.32 0.79
N ASP A 148 32.30 17.78 -0.20
CA ASP A 148 30.97 17.26 -0.50
C ASP A 148 31.09 15.79 -0.91
N THR A 149 30.80 14.89 0.01
CA THR A 149 30.57 13.48 -0.31
C THR A 149 29.17 13.36 -0.91
N SER A 150 29.10 13.41 -2.23
CA SER A 150 27.97 12.92 -3.02
C SER A 150 27.61 11.51 -2.57
N LYS A 151 26.48 11.38 -1.85
CA LYS A 151 25.88 10.08 -1.55
C LYS A 151 25.15 9.61 -2.80
N LYS A 152 25.67 8.55 -3.43
CA LYS A 152 25.00 7.85 -4.54
C LYS A 152 23.59 7.44 -4.11
N GLY A 153 22.60 8.05 -4.73
CA GLY A 153 21.19 7.78 -4.48
C GLY A 153 20.74 6.45 -5.07
N VAL A 154 19.60 5.97 -4.59
CA VAL A 154 18.93 4.70 -4.94
C VAL A 154 18.77 4.50 -6.46
N LEU A 155 18.80 5.58 -7.25
CA LEU A 155 18.76 5.54 -8.71
C LEU A 155 19.97 4.83 -9.33
N ASP A 156 21.19 5.05 -8.83
CA ASP A 156 22.42 4.38 -9.31
C ASP A 156 22.34 2.85 -9.14
N PHE A 157 21.64 2.41 -8.09
CA PHE A 157 21.46 0.98 -7.80
C PHE A 157 20.49 0.31 -8.78
N ILE A 158 19.43 1.01 -9.17
CA ILE A 158 18.41 0.49 -10.10
C ILE A 158 18.98 0.40 -11.52
N GLU A 159 19.76 1.39 -11.95
CA GLU A 159 20.36 1.42 -13.29
C GLU A 159 21.33 0.25 -13.50
N SER A 160 22.16 -0.07 -12.50
CA SER A 160 23.17 -1.14 -12.55
C SER A 160 22.61 -2.58 -12.68
N LYS A 161 21.30 -2.77 -12.49
CA LYS A 161 20.67 -4.11 -12.48
C LYS A 161 19.70 -4.32 -13.64
N LEU A 162 19.37 -3.26 -14.37
CA LEU A 162 18.46 -3.26 -15.51
C LEU A 162 19.19 -3.12 -16.86
N PHE A 163 20.42 -2.59 -16.86
CA PHE A 163 21.29 -2.49 -18.02
C PHE A 163 22.57 -3.34 -17.84
#